data_AF-A0A5K1GJE5-F1
#
_entry.id   AF-A0A5K1GJE5-F1
#
_cell.length_a   1.000
_cell.length_b   1.000
_cell.length_c   1.000
_cell.angle_alpha   90.00
_cell.angle_beta   90.00
_cell.angle_gamma   90.00
#
_symmetry.space_group_name_H-M   'P 1'
#
loop_
_entity.id
_entity.type
_entity.pdbx_description
1 polymer ?
#
loop_
_entity_poly.entity_id
_entity_poly.type
_entity_poly.pdbx_seq_one_letter_code
_entity_poly.pdbx_strand_id
1 'polypeptide(L)' 'FAWGRGDLGQLGLGDDVGREYPNFVESLLDKSVVHISGSEYHTAFLT' A
#
# COMPACT_ATOMS: atom_id res chain seq x y z
N PHE A 1 -4.69 5.08 0.50
CA PHE A 1 -4.07 5.08 1.84
C PHE A 1 -3.73 3.66 2.22
N ALA A 2 -2.61 3.44 2.91
CA ALA A 2 -2.17 2.12 3.38
C ALA A 2 -1.66 2.21 4.83
N TRP A 3 -1.86 1.13 5.60
CA TRP A 3 -1.39 0.99 6.98
C TRP A 3 -1.28 -0.50 7.35
N GLY A 4 -0.64 -0.79 8.48
CA GLY A 4 -0.40 -2.14 8.99
C GLY A 4 1.06 -2.56 8.86
N ARG A 5 1.26 -3.87 8.72
CA ARG A 5 2.58 -4.48 8.52
C ARG A 5 3.15 -4.02 7.16
N GLY A 6 4.38 -3.54 7.15
CA GLY A 6 5.04 -2.96 5.97
C GLY A 6 6.49 -3.41 5.79
N ASP A 7 6.93 -4.43 6.53
CA ASP A 7 8.30 -4.94 6.59
C ASP A 7 8.82 -5.56 5.28
N LEU A 8 7.96 -5.73 4.28
CA LEU A 8 8.30 -6.19 2.93
C LEU A 8 7.77 -5.25 1.84
N GLY A 9 7.51 -3.98 2.18
CA GLY A 9 7.04 -2.97 1.23
C GLY A 9 5.59 -3.13 0.80
N GLN A 10 4.81 -4.00 1.44
CA GLN A 10 3.41 -4.29 1.07
C GLN A 10 2.47 -3.08 1.21
N LEU A 11 2.89 -2.01 1.90
CA LEU A 11 2.13 -0.76 1.99
C LEU A 11 2.27 0.13 0.74
N GLY A 12 3.25 -0.13 -0.12
CA GLY A 12 3.47 0.67 -1.33
C GLY A 12 3.93 2.10 -1.06
N LEU A 13 4.47 2.38 0.14
CA LEU A 13 4.93 3.69 0.58
C LEU A 13 6.38 4.01 0.17
N GLY A 14 7.06 3.07 -0.50
CA GLY A 14 8.45 3.21 -0.91
C GLY A 14 9.48 2.91 0.19
N ASP A 15 9.03 2.33 1.30
CA ASP A 15 9.86 1.86 2.41
C ASP A 15 9.38 0.48 2.89
N ASP A 16 10.22 -0.16 3.72
CA ASP A 16 9.92 -1.43 4.40
C ASP A 16 9.48 -1.19 5.85
N VAL A 17 8.73 -0.11 6.10
CA VAL A 17 8.32 0.30 7.45
C VAL A 17 6.82 0.17 7.63
N GLY A 18 6.42 -0.60 8.65
CA GLY A 18 5.01 -0.69 9.07
C GLY A 18 4.47 0.66 9.56
N ARG A 19 3.18 0.91 9.32
CA ARG A 19 2.50 2.14 9.75
C ARG A 19 1.31 1.79 10.64
N GLU A 20 1.26 2.34 11.83
CA GLU A 20 0.11 2.12 12.75
C GLU A 20 -1.15 2.87 12.31
N TYR A 21 -0.97 3.95 11.55
CA TYR A 21 -2.06 4.82 11.09
C TYR A 21 -2.12 4.88 9.56
N PRO A 22 -3.29 5.21 8.97
CA PRO A 22 -3.44 5.41 7.53
C PRO A 22 -2.44 6.44 7.00
N ASN A 23 -1.60 6.00 6.07
CA ASN A 23 -0.66 6.87 5.37
C ASN A 23 -1.05 7.02 3.90
N PHE A 24 -0.83 8.22 3.36
CA PHE A 24 -1.15 8.50 1.98
C PHE A 24 -0.13 7.81 1.06
N VAL A 25 -0.62 7.19 -0.02
CA VAL A 25 0.21 6.49 -1.00
C VAL A 25 0.30 7.39 -2.22
N GLU A 26 1.32 8.25 -2.26
CA GLU A 26 1.46 9.29 -3.30
C GLU A 26 1.50 8.72 -4.72
N SER A 27 2.06 7.53 -4.90
CA SER A 27 2.14 6.84 -6.19
C SER A 27 0.78 6.47 -6.79
N LEU A 28 -0.30 6.51 -6.00
CA LEU A 28 -1.67 6.22 -6.43
C LEU A 28 -2.54 7.47 -6.65
N LEU A 29 -2.01 8.68 -6.43
CA LEU A 29 -2.79 9.94 -6.55
C LEU A 29 -3.48 10.06 -7.92
N ASP A 30 -2.74 9.79 -9.01
CA ASP A 30 -3.22 9.93 -10.38
C ASP A 30 -3.74 8.61 -10.98
N LYS A 31 -4.04 7.62 -10.12
CA LYS A 31 -4.48 6.28 -10.53
C LYS A 31 -5.89 6.01 -10.04
N SER A 32 -6.79 5.67 -10.97
CA SER A 32 -8.16 5.25 -10.64
C SER A 32 -8.19 3.81 -10.15
N VAL A 33 -7.79 3.57 -8.90
CA VAL A 33 -7.79 2.21 -8.33
C VAL A 33 -9.22 1.67 -8.23
N VAL A 34 -9.53 0.61 -8.97
CA VAL A 34 -10.84 -0.07 -8.98
C VAL A 34 -10.87 -1.33 -8.11
N HIS A 35 -9.71 -1.95 -7.86
CA HIS A 35 -9.59 -3.13 -7.00
C HIS A 35 -8.23 -3.14 -6.29
N ILE A 36 -8.21 -3.61 -5.04
CA ILE A 36 -7.02 -3.86 -4.24
C ILE A 36 -7.06 -5.31 -3.77
N SER A 37 -5.95 -6.04 -3.92
CA SER A 37 -5.77 -7.37 -3.33
C SER A 37 -4.52 -7.35 -2.45
N GLY A 38 -4.66 -7.82 -1.21
CA GLY A 38 -3.56 -7.93 -0.24
C GLY A 38 -3.39 -9.37 0.22
N SER A 39 -2.15 -9.84 0.31
CA SER A 39 -1.77 -11.06 1.02
C SER A 39 -0.79 -10.75 2.15
N GLU A 40 -0.27 -11.78 2.80
CA GLU A 40 0.70 -11.65 3.90
C GLU A 40 1.93 -10.81 3.54
N TYR A 41 2.38 -10.86 2.28
CA TYR A 41 3.65 -10.27 1.85
C TYR A 41 3.56 -9.36 0.62
N HIS A 42 2.38 -9.24 -0.01
CA HIS A 42 2.25 -8.44 -1.22
C HIS A 42 0.89 -7.76 -1.34
N THR A 43 0.88 -6.61 -2.01
CA THR A 43 -0.33 -5.86 -2.34
C THR A 43 -0.32 -5.54 -3.84
N ALA A 44 -1.46 -5.75 -4.50
CA ALA A 44 -1.68 -5.42 -5.90
C ALA A 44 -2.82 -4.42 -6.04
N PHE A 45 -2.64 -3.46 -6.96
CA PHE A 45 -3.63 -2.43 -7.29
C PHE A 45 -4.03 -2.61 -8.76
N LEU A 46 -5.34 -2.68 -9.02
CA LEU A 46 -5.90 -2.65 -10.36
C LEU A 46 -6.41 -1.23 -10.63
N THR A 47 -5.97 -0.61 -11.72
CA THR A 47 -6.26 0.78 -12.12
C THR A 47 -6.98 0.84 -13.45
#